data_AF-A0A9J6FJY9-F1
#
_entry.id   AF-A0A9J6FJY9-F1
#
_cell.length_a   1.000
_cell.length_b   1.000
_cell.length_c   1.000
_cell.angle_alpha   90.00
_cell.angle_beta   90.00
_cell.angle_gamma   90.00
#
_symmetry.space_group_name_H-M   'P 1'
#
loop_
_entity.id
_entity.type
_entity.pdbx_description
1 polymer ?
#
loop_
_entity_poly.entity_id
_entity_poly.type
_entity_poly.pdbx_seq_one_letter_code
_entity_poly.pdbx_strand_id
1 'polypeptide(L)'
;MAAAHLKAVLLWRLRLSGIALALDPRTTEFLWKSLLPRLPKSKCGNTSVKTGLVVLGGARLPDDVANVLQKGPKFSLEPKIPAHELLTLNRRIADKVEDEGRERCLLEGVDSLRRAVSKGSTAPAGSTQGVVKYFQNNDLVLLQADKDGGFVVLPSGAYCEKALQAVKKNFSPRKAVPSKGTAFLSLEGEPLGTEDNRQRVKSYPSQLLFLIAGSFWWNVTPGTAATGECS
;
A
#
# COMPACT_ATOMS: atom_id res chain seq x y z
N MET A 1 20.90 -4.72 -9.77
CA MET A 1 20.13 -4.70 -8.50
C MET A 1 18.82 -5.49 -8.55
N ALA A 2 17.97 -5.37 -9.59
CA ALA A 2 16.70 -6.12 -9.68
C ALA A 2 16.84 -7.67 -9.60
N ALA A 3 17.92 -8.23 -10.15
CA ALA A 3 18.16 -9.67 -10.15
C ALA A 3 18.43 -10.25 -8.74
N ALA A 4 19.11 -9.51 -7.86
CA ALA A 4 19.39 -9.94 -6.49
C ALA A 4 18.11 -9.95 -5.64
N HIS A 5 17.23 -8.96 -5.85
CA HIS A 5 15.95 -8.86 -5.15
C HIS A 5 14.97 -9.96 -5.57
N LEU A 6 14.91 -10.29 -6.87
CA LEU A 6 14.13 -11.41 -7.38
C LEU A 6 14.62 -12.76 -6.84
N LYS A 7 15.95 -12.96 -6.75
CA LYS A 7 16.55 -14.17 -6.17
C LYS A 7 16.17 -14.35 -4.70
N ALA A 8 16.22 -13.26 -3.92
CA ALA A 8 15.83 -13.29 -2.50
C ALA A 8 14.32 -13.58 -2.30
N VAL A 9 13.45 -12.99 -3.11
CA VAL A 9 11.99 -13.20 -3.02
C VAL A 9 11.60 -14.64 -3.41
N LEU A 10 12.24 -15.22 -4.43
CA LEU A 10 11.98 -16.60 -4.85
C LEU A 10 12.48 -17.61 -3.81
N LEU A 11 13.66 -17.39 -3.24
CA LEU A 11 14.18 -18.23 -2.14
C LEU A 11 13.29 -18.16 -0.90
N TRP A 12 12.78 -16.97 -0.56
CA TRP A 12 11.85 -16.80 0.55
C TRP A 12 10.51 -17.51 0.29
N ARG A 13 9.99 -17.43 -0.94
CA ARG A 13 8.73 -18.09 -1.33
C ARG A 13 8.85 -19.61 -1.36
N LEU A 14 9.98 -20.15 -1.83
CA LEU A 14 10.28 -21.59 -1.82
C LEU A 14 10.44 -22.14 -0.40
N ARG A 15 11.05 -21.34 0.50
CA ARG A 15 11.20 -21.69 1.92
C ARG A 15 9.87 -21.73 2.67
N LEU A 16 8.90 -20.89 2.29
CA LEU A 16 7.55 -20.89 2.88
C LEU A 16 6.69 -22.08 2.43
N SER A 17 6.94 -22.65 1.25
CA SER A 17 6.21 -23.81 0.72
C SER A 17 6.63 -25.16 1.32
N GLY A 18 7.51 -25.21 2.33
CA GLY A 18 7.92 -26.46 2.99
C GLY A 18 8.79 -27.38 2.13
N ILE A 19 9.09 -27.00 0.88
CA ILE A 19 10.03 -27.70 -0.01
C ILE A 19 11.45 -27.26 0.38
N ALA A 20 11.91 -27.71 1.54
CA ALA A 20 13.30 -27.57 1.94
C ALA A 20 14.14 -28.66 1.27
N LEU A 21 14.26 -28.61 -0.06
CA LEU A 21 15.33 -29.34 -0.72
C LEU A 21 16.62 -28.59 -0.39
N ALA A 22 17.52 -29.24 0.34
CA ALA A 22 18.90 -28.82 0.54
C ALA A 22 19.63 -28.88 -0.82
N LEU A 23 19.29 -27.95 -1.71
CA LEU A 23 19.95 -27.79 -2.98
C LEU A 23 21.31 -27.17 -2.71
N ASP A 24 22.37 -27.91 -3.05
CA ASP A 24 23.74 -27.40 -3.08
C ASP A 24 23.77 -26.00 -3.74
N PRO A 25 24.39 -24.99 -3.10
CA PRO A 25 24.55 -23.66 -3.67
C PRO A 25 24.98 -23.66 -5.13
N ARG A 26 25.83 -24.61 -5.55
CA ARG A 26 26.27 -24.77 -6.95
C ARG A 26 25.12 -25.10 -7.90
N THR A 27 24.21 -25.97 -7.47
CA THR A 27 23.02 -26.37 -8.24
C THR A 27 22.03 -25.21 -8.36
N THR A 28 21.87 -24.41 -7.31
CA THR A 28 21.02 -23.21 -7.37
C THR A 28 21.57 -22.15 -8.31
N GLU A 29 22.90 -21.99 -8.38
CA GLU A 29 23.54 -21.07 -9.31
C GLU A 29 23.39 -21.54 -10.76
N PHE A 30 23.57 -22.84 -11.00
CA PHE A 30 23.36 -23.44 -12.32
C PHE A 30 21.91 -23.28 -12.81
N LEU A 31 20.93 -23.58 -11.95
CA LEU A 31 19.51 -23.37 -12.27
C LEU A 31 19.21 -21.89 -12.53
N TRP A 32 19.80 -20.98 -11.74
CA TRP A 32 19.62 -19.54 -11.94
C TRP A 32 20.20 -19.06 -13.26
N LYS A 33 21.42 -19.50 -13.62
CA LYS A 33 22.05 -19.22 -14.92
C LYS A 33 21.25 -19.80 -16.10
N SER A 34 20.58 -20.93 -15.89
CA SER A 34 19.76 -21.59 -16.91
C SER A 34 18.37 -20.96 -17.07
N LEU A 35 17.78 -20.45 -15.98
CA LEU A 35 16.48 -19.77 -15.96
C LEU A 35 16.56 -18.30 -16.37
N LEU A 36 17.66 -17.60 -16.03
CA LEU A 36 17.86 -16.17 -16.33
C LEU A 36 17.60 -15.79 -17.80
N PRO A 37 18.10 -16.54 -18.81
CA PRO A 37 17.83 -16.26 -20.21
C PRO A 37 16.38 -16.49 -20.63
N ARG A 38 15.66 -17.35 -19.90
CA ARG A 38 14.26 -17.74 -20.17
C ARG A 38 13.24 -16.89 -19.45
N LEU A 39 13.64 -16.24 -18.36
CA LEU A 39 12.81 -15.21 -17.74
C LEU A 39 12.56 -14.15 -18.81
N PRO A 40 11.29 -13.69 -18.98
CA PRO A 40 11.01 -12.60 -19.88
C PRO A 40 11.90 -11.45 -19.45
N LYS A 41 12.92 -11.13 -20.25
CA LYS A 41 13.72 -9.93 -20.06
C LYS A 41 12.68 -8.84 -20.07
N SER A 42 12.41 -8.20 -18.93
CA SER A 42 11.48 -7.09 -18.90
C SER A 42 12.11 -6.07 -19.83
N LYS A 43 11.62 -6.05 -21.08
CA LYS A 43 11.92 -4.99 -22.01
C LYS A 43 11.49 -3.79 -21.22
N CYS A 44 12.44 -3.01 -20.73
CA CYS A 44 12.21 -1.64 -20.29
C CYS A 44 11.94 -0.81 -21.54
N GLY A 45 11.09 -1.34 -22.42
CA GLY A 45 10.48 -0.62 -23.50
C GLY A 45 9.45 0.24 -22.81
N ASN A 46 9.46 1.51 -23.18
CA ASN A 46 8.38 2.45 -22.93
C ASN A 46 7.10 2.00 -23.68
N THR A 47 6.71 0.73 -23.58
CA THR A 47 5.31 0.37 -23.74
C THR A 47 4.62 1.10 -22.62
N SER A 48 4.06 2.24 -22.97
CA SER A 48 3.06 3.00 -22.24
C SER A 48 1.92 2.05 -21.87
N VAL A 49 2.16 1.18 -20.89
CA VAL A 49 1.10 0.58 -20.10
C VAL A 49 0.35 1.78 -19.60
N LYS A 50 -0.91 1.93 -20.04
CA LYS A 50 -1.81 2.99 -19.56
C LYS A 50 -1.83 2.88 -18.04
N THR A 51 -0.97 3.64 -17.41
CA THR A 51 -0.82 3.72 -15.97
C THR A 51 -2.17 4.15 -15.43
N GLY A 52 -2.70 3.38 -14.48
CA GLY A 52 -4.08 3.42 -14.01
C GLY A 52 -4.46 4.69 -13.23
N LEU A 53 -3.99 5.86 -13.66
CA LEU A 53 -4.46 7.15 -13.21
C LEU A 53 -5.78 7.45 -13.94
N VAL A 54 -6.88 7.40 -13.19
CA VAL A 54 -8.22 7.73 -13.68
C VAL A 54 -8.67 9.01 -13.02
N VAL A 55 -8.93 10.04 -13.82
CA VAL A 55 -9.45 11.32 -13.33
C VAL A 55 -10.95 11.37 -13.56
N LEU A 56 -11.73 11.48 -12.49
CA LEU A 56 -13.18 11.55 -12.50
C LEU A 56 -13.66 12.97 -12.18
N GLY A 57 -14.89 13.29 -12.58
CA GLY A 57 -15.51 14.58 -12.24
C GLY A 57 -14.94 15.78 -13.00
N GLY A 58 -14.28 15.56 -14.14
CA GLY A 58 -13.78 16.64 -15.00
C GLY A 58 -12.61 17.45 -14.42
N ALA A 59 -12.03 17.01 -13.30
CA ALA A 59 -10.85 17.63 -12.72
C ALA A 59 -9.69 17.62 -13.74
N ARG A 60 -8.88 18.67 -13.74
CA ARG A 60 -7.66 18.76 -14.55
C ARG A 60 -6.45 18.64 -13.63
N LEU A 61 -5.49 17.83 -14.06
CA LEU A 61 -4.21 17.65 -13.37
C LEU A 61 -3.09 18.24 -14.22
N PRO A 62 -2.17 19.01 -13.62
CA PRO A 62 -0.92 19.37 -14.23
C PRO A 62 -0.12 18.14 -14.63
N ASP A 63 0.61 18.24 -15.75
CA ASP A 63 1.36 17.11 -16.31
C ASP A 63 2.42 16.58 -15.34
N ASP A 64 3.06 17.45 -14.55
CA ASP A 64 4.03 17.07 -13.53
C ASP A 64 3.40 16.21 -12.43
N VAL A 65 2.23 16.61 -11.93
CA VAL A 65 1.46 15.86 -10.93
C VAL A 65 0.98 14.52 -11.52
N ALA A 66 0.44 14.55 -12.74
CA ALA A 66 -0.01 13.35 -13.43
C ALA A 66 1.14 12.36 -13.65
N ASN A 67 2.31 12.83 -14.08
CA ASN A 67 3.51 12.01 -14.30
C ASN A 67 4.01 11.34 -13.02
N VAL A 68 3.89 12.00 -11.87
CA VAL A 68 4.23 11.40 -10.57
C VAL A 68 3.24 10.31 -10.20
N LEU A 69 1.93 10.58 -10.32
CA LEU A 69 0.88 9.62 -9.99
C LEU A 69 0.85 8.43 -10.94
N GLN A 70 1.16 8.61 -12.22
CA GLN A 70 1.23 7.52 -13.19
C GLN A 70 2.23 6.44 -12.79
N LYS A 71 3.29 6.76 -12.04
CA LYS A 71 4.23 5.75 -11.55
C LYS A 71 3.54 4.73 -10.61
N GLY A 72 2.45 5.12 -9.96
CA GLY A 72 1.65 4.26 -9.09
C GLY A 72 2.04 4.30 -7.61
N PRO A 73 1.24 3.67 -6.72
CA PRO A 73 1.35 3.76 -5.27
C PRO A 73 2.66 3.20 -4.71
N LYS A 74 3.27 2.29 -5.46
CA LYS A 74 4.57 1.70 -5.10
C LYS A 74 5.75 2.65 -5.29
N PHE A 75 5.58 3.72 -6.08
CA PHE A 75 6.63 4.67 -6.42
C PHE A 75 6.42 6.05 -5.76
N SER A 76 5.28 6.27 -5.10
CA SER A 76 4.98 7.49 -4.35
C SER A 76 5.65 7.55 -2.98
N LEU A 77 6.18 6.43 -2.49
CA LEU A 77 6.94 6.36 -1.25
C LEU A 77 8.41 6.16 -1.59
N GLU A 78 9.19 7.22 -1.47
CA GLU A 78 10.63 7.08 -1.40
C GLU A 78 10.95 6.31 -0.10
N PRO A 79 11.59 5.12 -0.17
CA PRO A 79 11.99 4.42 1.03
C PRO A 79 13.06 5.27 1.73
N LYS A 80 12.66 6.02 2.75
CA LYS A 80 13.56 6.78 3.62
C LYS A 80 14.21 5.85 4.62
N ILE A 81 15.08 4.96 4.14
CA ILE A 81 15.96 4.20 5.02
C ILE A 81 17.15 5.12 5.32
N PRO A 82 17.38 5.53 6.58
CA PRO A 82 18.49 6.40 6.90
C PRO A 82 19.84 5.72 6.59
N ALA A 83 20.87 6.53 6.32
CA ALA A 83 22.16 6.02 5.85
C ALA A 83 22.79 4.98 6.80
N HIS A 84 22.64 5.15 8.12
CA HIS A 84 23.18 4.22 9.11
C HIS A 84 22.46 2.86 9.11
N GLU A 85 21.14 2.83 8.83
CA GLU A 85 20.39 1.59 8.66
C GLU A 85 20.81 0.86 7.39
N LEU A 86 21.03 1.58 6.29
CA LEU A 86 21.57 0.99 5.05
C LEU A 86 22.95 0.35 5.27
N LEU A 87 23.82 1.01 6.04
CA LEU A 87 25.13 0.44 6.41
C LEU A 87 24.97 -0.79 7.32
N THR A 88 24.03 -0.75 8.26
CA THR A 88 23.72 -1.91 9.13
C THR A 88 23.22 -3.09 8.31
N LEU A 89 22.37 -2.84 7.32
CA LEU A 89 21.88 -3.85 6.40
C LEU A 89 23.02 -4.43 5.56
N ASN A 90 23.94 -3.60 5.08
CA ASN A 90 25.13 -4.06 4.35
C ASN A 90 26.00 -4.99 5.23
N ARG A 91 26.25 -4.61 6.49
CA ARG A 91 26.98 -5.46 7.46
C ARG A 91 26.30 -6.81 7.66
N ARG A 92 24.98 -6.83 7.88
CA ARG A 92 24.20 -8.08 8.01
C ARG A 92 24.24 -8.96 6.77
N ILE A 93 24.42 -8.38 5.58
CA ILE A 93 24.60 -9.14 4.34
C ILE A 93 26.01 -9.70 4.28
N ALA A 94 27.03 -8.90 4.59
CA ALA A 94 28.42 -9.34 4.63
C ALA A 94 28.63 -10.48 5.63
N ASP A 95 27.99 -10.44 6.79
CA ASP A 95 28.06 -11.50 7.82
C ASP A 95 27.51 -12.86 7.36
N LYS A 96 26.75 -12.90 6.24
CA LYS A 96 26.26 -14.14 5.63
C LYS A 96 27.18 -14.69 4.54
N VAL A 97 28.25 -13.97 4.22
CA VAL A 97 29.28 -14.39 3.24
C VAL A 97 30.40 -15.09 4.00
N GLU A 98 31.03 -16.08 3.37
CA GLU A 98 32.23 -16.73 3.90
C GLU A 98 33.33 -15.70 4.21
N ASP A 99 34.18 -16.01 5.19
CA ASP A 99 35.14 -15.05 5.76
C ASP A 99 36.07 -14.43 4.72
N GLU A 100 36.49 -15.20 3.72
CA GLU A 100 37.34 -14.76 2.60
C GLU A 100 36.67 -13.68 1.72
N GLY A 101 35.33 -13.69 1.63
CA GLY A 101 34.54 -12.78 0.80
C GLY A 101 33.87 -11.64 1.58
N ARG A 102 33.88 -11.70 2.92
CA ARG A 102 33.16 -10.77 3.79
C ARG A 102 33.59 -9.33 3.61
N GLU A 103 34.90 -9.07 3.67
CA GLU A 103 35.45 -7.72 3.55
C GLU A 103 35.16 -7.10 2.18
N ARG A 104 35.36 -7.89 1.11
CA ARG A 104 35.04 -7.48 -0.25
C ARG A 104 33.55 -7.14 -0.41
N CYS A 105 32.66 -7.97 0.14
CA CYS A 105 31.22 -7.72 0.13
C CYS A 105 30.86 -6.40 0.85
N LEU A 106 31.48 -6.15 2.01
CA LEU A 106 31.26 -4.93 2.78
C LEU A 106 31.69 -3.70 1.98
N LEU A 107 32.90 -3.70 1.40
CA LEU A 107 33.42 -2.58 0.61
C LEU A 107 32.58 -2.31 -0.64
N GLU A 108 32.25 -3.35 -1.41
CA GLU A 108 31.40 -3.22 -2.61
C GLU A 108 30.00 -2.70 -2.25
N GLY A 109 29.45 -3.12 -1.11
CA GLY A 109 28.18 -2.64 -0.59
C GLY A 109 28.23 -1.17 -0.19
N VAL A 110 29.29 -0.72 0.50
CA VAL A 110 29.49 0.69 0.86
C VAL A 110 29.64 1.54 -0.40
N ASP A 111 30.41 1.09 -1.39
CA ASP A 111 30.56 1.81 -2.66
C ASP A 111 29.26 1.89 -3.46
N SER A 112 28.43 0.85 -3.39
CA SER A 112 27.10 0.85 -4.00
C SER A 112 26.16 1.84 -3.31
N LEU A 113 26.17 1.90 -1.98
CA LEU A 113 25.43 2.88 -1.20
C LEU A 113 25.91 4.30 -1.48
N ARG A 114 27.23 4.52 -1.50
CA ARG A 114 27.82 5.83 -1.81
C ARG A 114 27.37 6.30 -3.18
N ARG A 115 27.40 5.45 -4.21
CA ARG A 115 26.91 5.79 -5.57
C ARG A 115 25.40 6.05 -5.63
N ALA A 116 24.61 5.37 -4.80
CA ALA A 116 23.18 5.59 -4.71
C ALA A 116 22.84 6.93 -4.02
N VAL A 117 23.63 7.34 -3.03
CA VAL A 117 23.46 8.61 -2.29
C VAL A 117 24.10 9.79 -3.03
N SER A 118 25.27 9.59 -3.65
CA SER A 118 26.08 10.64 -4.31
C SER A 118 25.62 10.99 -5.71
N LYS A 119 24.84 10.11 -6.36
CA LYS A 119 23.91 10.57 -7.38
C LYS A 119 22.85 11.35 -6.63
N GLY A 120 23.22 12.57 -6.26
CA GLY A 120 22.36 13.53 -5.60
C GLY A 120 21.03 13.41 -6.30
N SER A 121 20.07 12.85 -5.58
CA SER A 121 18.69 13.03 -5.88
C SER A 121 18.45 14.53 -5.65
N THR A 122 18.93 15.35 -6.59
CA THR A 122 18.10 16.39 -7.14
C THR A 122 16.93 15.66 -7.80
N ALA A 123 16.14 14.94 -7.00
CA ALA A 123 14.78 14.65 -7.36
C ALA A 123 14.26 16.03 -7.77
N PRO A 124 13.84 16.21 -9.03
CA PRO A 124 13.27 17.47 -9.43
C PRO A 124 12.25 17.82 -8.35
N ALA A 125 12.23 19.07 -7.91
CA ALA A 125 11.43 19.56 -6.80
C ALA A 125 9.90 19.31 -6.94
N GLY A 126 9.43 18.52 -7.92
CA GLY A 126 8.17 17.77 -7.93
C GLY A 126 8.16 16.61 -6.93
N SER A 127 8.48 16.92 -5.67
CA SER A 127 8.34 16.00 -4.55
C SER A 127 6.88 15.57 -4.38
N THR A 128 6.64 14.41 -3.78
CA THR A 128 5.29 13.98 -3.36
C THR A 128 4.57 15.07 -2.55
N GLN A 129 5.32 15.95 -1.86
CA GLN A 129 4.75 17.11 -1.17
C GLN A 129 4.10 18.13 -2.11
N GLY A 130 4.65 18.36 -3.31
CA GLY A 130 4.05 19.22 -4.33
C GLY A 130 2.70 18.66 -4.79
N VAL A 131 2.63 17.35 -5.00
CA VAL A 131 1.37 16.65 -5.30
C VAL A 131 0.37 16.81 -4.15
N VAL A 132 0.78 16.58 -2.90
CA VAL A 132 -0.09 16.74 -1.73
C VAL A 132 -0.63 18.17 -1.62
N LYS A 133 0.24 19.19 -1.75
CA LYS A 133 -0.17 20.60 -1.72
C LYS A 133 -1.14 20.92 -2.85
N TYR A 134 -0.88 20.43 -4.06
CA TYR A 134 -1.78 20.63 -5.20
C TYR A 134 -3.18 20.07 -4.90
N PHE A 135 -3.27 18.86 -4.35
CA PHE A 135 -4.55 18.24 -4.02
C PHE A 135 -5.31 19.02 -2.94
N GLN A 136 -4.60 19.48 -1.90
CA GLN A 136 -5.18 20.31 -0.85
C GLN A 136 -5.71 21.64 -1.39
N ASN A 137 -4.95 22.31 -2.25
CA ASN A 137 -5.32 23.62 -2.81
C ASN A 137 -6.50 23.54 -3.80
N ASN A 138 -6.74 22.39 -4.42
CA ASN A 138 -7.77 22.20 -5.45
C ASN A 138 -8.97 21.36 -4.96
N ASP A 139 -9.05 21.06 -3.65
CA ASP A 139 -10.09 20.23 -3.04
C ASP A 139 -10.28 18.88 -3.78
N LEU A 140 -9.15 18.24 -4.11
CA LEU A 140 -9.11 16.95 -4.78
C LEU A 140 -8.77 15.84 -3.79
N VAL A 141 -9.39 14.69 -4.00
CA VAL A 141 -9.17 13.46 -3.26
C VAL A 141 -8.46 12.45 -4.17
N LEU A 142 -7.38 11.86 -3.64
CA LEU A 142 -6.64 10.77 -4.28
C LEU A 142 -7.03 9.45 -3.62
N LEU A 143 -7.56 8.51 -4.41
CA LEU A 143 -7.89 7.16 -3.97
C LEU A 143 -6.96 6.14 -4.64
N GLN A 144 -6.59 5.10 -3.93
CA GLN A 144 -5.89 3.96 -4.50
C GLN A 144 -6.90 2.97 -5.10
N ALA A 145 -6.66 2.50 -6.32
CA ALA A 145 -7.49 1.45 -6.93
C ALA A 145 -7.05 0.07 -6.39
N ASP A 146 -7.98 -0.67 -5.77
CA ASP A 146 -7.70 -1.92 -5.06
C ASP A 146 -7.01 -3.00 -5.92
N LYS A 147 -7.42 -3.15 -7.18
CA LYS A 147 -7.04 -4.32 -8.01
C LYS A 147 -5.94 -4.05 -9.02
N ASP A 148 -5.84 -2.82 -9.51
CA ASP A 148 -4.95 -2.49 -10.64
C ASP A 148 -3.70 -1.70 -10.23
N GLY A 149 -3.57 -1.37 -8.94
CA GLY A 149 -2.45 -0.55 -8.46
C GLY A 149 -2.43 0.85 -9.10
N GLY A 150 -3.58 1.34 -9.51
CA GLY A 150 -3.78 2.67 -10.06
C GLY A 150 -4.17 3.70 -9.01
N PHE A 151 -4.34 4.95 -9.46
CA PHE A 151 -4.89 6.02 -8.65
C PHE A 151 -6.16 6.56 -9.29
N VAL A 152 -7.16 6.87 -8.47
CA VAL A 152 -8.36 7.57 -8.90
C VAL A 152 -8.34 8.96 -8.28
N VAL A 153 -8.49 9.99 -9.10
CA VAL A 153 -8.55 11.39 -8.66
C VAL A 153 -9.95 11.90 -8.87
N LEU A 154 -10.52 12.54 -7.85
CA LEU A 154 -11.86 13.11 -7.92
C LEU A 154 -12.01 14.34 -7.02
N PRO A 155 -12.90 15.29 -7.35
CA PRO A 155 -13.26 16.37 -6.44
C PRO A 155 -13.87 15.85 -5.12
N SER A 156 -13.65 16.58 -4.03
CA SER A 156 -14.14 16.21 -2.69
C SER A 156 -15.67 16.03 -2.63
N GLY A 157 -16.44 16.92 -3.26
CA GLY A 157 -17.90 16.79 -3.35
C GLY A 157 -18.34 15.49 -4.06
N ALA A 158 -17.73 15.19 -5.21
CA ALA A 158 -18.00 13.94 -5.95
C ALA A 158 -17.59 12.69 -5.14
N TYR A 159 -16.55 12.81 -4.30
CA TYR A 159 -16.14 11.75 -3.40
C TYR A 159 -17.21 11.46 -2.35
N CYS A 160 -17.71 12.49 -1.66
CA CYS A 160 -18.75 12.33 -0.66
C CYS A 160 -20.03 11.69 -1.24
N GLU A 161 -20.47 12.13 -2.42
CA GLU A 161 -21.63 11.53 -3.09
C GLU A 161 -21.42 10.05 -3.40
N LYS A 162 -20.28 9.70 -4.01
CA LYS A 162 -19.93 8.31 -4.35
C LYS A 162 -19.79 7.45 -3.10
N ALA A 163 -19.21 8.00 -2.03
CA ALA A 163 -19.07 7.32 -0.74
C ALA A 163 -20.45 7.03 -0.12
N LEU A 164 -21.35 8.01 -0.10
CA LEU A 164 -22.72 7.83 0.40
C LEU A 164 -23.51 6.82 -0.45
N GLN A 165 -23.35 6.85 -1.77
CA GLN A 165 -23.95 5.84 -2.66
C GLN A 165 -23.41 4.43 -2.37
N ALA A 166 -22.09 4.30 -2.17
CA ALA A 166 -21.47 3.03 -1.82
C ALA A 166 -21.96 2.52 -0.45
N VAL A 167 -22.13 3.40 0.54
CA VAL A 167 -22.70 3.05 1.84
C VAL A 167 -24.15 2.58 1.68
N LYS A 168 -25.02 3.35 1.02
CA LYS A 168 -26.43 2.97 0.78
C LYS A 168 -26.55 1.64 0.06
N LYS A 169 -25.67 1.37 -0.92
CA LYS A 169 -25.64 0.12 -1.68
C LYS A 169 -25.21 -1.08 -0.84
N ASN A 170 -24.16 -0.94 -0.03
CA ASN A 170 -23.59 -2.05 0.74
C ASN A 170 -24.35 -2.31 2.06
N PHE A 171 -24.98 -1.28 2.61
CA PHE A 171 -25.68 -1.32 3.91
C PHE A 171 -27.20 -1.22 3.78
N SER A 172 -27.77 -1.62 2.64
CA SER A 172 -29.23 -1.75 2.52
C SER A 172 -29.74 -2.72 3.60
N PRO A 173 -30.80 -2.37 4.36
CA PRO A 173 -31.37 -3.25 5.36
C PRO A 173 -31.65 -4.62 4.75
N ARG A 174 -30.93 -5.64 5.21
CA ARG A 174 -31.23 -7.01 4.80
C ARG A 174 -32.60 -7.31 5.37
N LYS A 175 -33.56 -7.63 4.49
CA LYS A 175 -34.85 -8.18 4.92
C LYS A 175 -34.51 -9.34 5.86
N ALA A 176 -35.03 -9.28 7.09
CA ALA A 176 -34.81 -10.34 8.06
C ALA A 176 -35.19 -11.65 7.38
N VAL A 177 -34.19 -12.51 7.13
CA VAL A 177 -34.47 -13.85 6.67
C VAL A 177 -35.24 -14.48 7.82
N PRO A 178 -36.49 -14.95 7.63
CA PRO A 178 -37.21 -15.63 8.68
C PRO A 178 -36.32 -16.79 9.11
N SER A 179 -35.73 -16.67 10.30
CA SER A 179 -34.94 -17.75 10.89
C SER A 179 -35.89 -18.92 10.99
N LYS A 180 -35.70 -19.94 10.14
CA LYS A 180 -36.41 -21.21 10.31
C LYS A 180 -36.15 -21.63 11.74
N GLY A 181 -37.22 -21.62 12.55
CA GLY A 181 -37.16 -21.76 13.99
C GLY A 181 -36.28 -22.94 14.36
N THR A 182 -35.03 -22.63 14.71
CA THR A 182 -34.27 -23.52 15.56
C THR A 182 -34.85 -23.19 16.92
N ALA A 183 -35.70 -24.08 17.42
CA ALA A 183 -36.30 -23.98 18.73
C ALA A 183 -35.16 -23.86 19.76
N PHE A 184 -34.77 -22.62 20.05
CA PHE A 184 -33.90 -22.31 21.16
C PHE A 184 -34.78 -22.52 22.39
N LEU A 185 -34.62 -23.70 23.00
CA LEU A 185 -35.28 -24.07 24.25
C LEU A 185 -35.14 -22.91 25.22
N SER A 186 -36.26 -22.23 25.46
CA SER A 186 -36.42 -21.27 26.52
C SER A 186 -36.08 -21.96 27.84
N LEU A 187 -34.91 -21.65 28.40
CA LEU A 187 -34.73 -21.75 29.84
C LEU A 187 -35.46 -20.54 30.41
N GLU A 188 -36.64 -20.79 30.96
CA GLU A 188 -37.42 -19.82 31.73
C GLU A 188 -36.55 -19.32 32.89
N GLY A 189 -36.21 -18.04 32.84
CA GLY A 189 -35.49 -17.33 33.89
C GLY A 189 -36.12 -15.95 34.07
N GLU A 190 -37.02 -15.90 35.05
CA GLU A 190 -37.62 -14.78 35.81
C GLU A 190 -37.43 -13.32 35.31
N PRO A 191 -38.53 -12.53 35.24
CA PRO A 191 -38.49 -11.12 34.90
C PRO A 191 -38.31 -10.26 36.16
N LEU A 192 -37.21 -9.52 36.28
CA LEU A 192 -37.16 -8.40 37.21
C LEU A 192 -36.41 -7.20 36.62
N GLY A 193 -37.12 -6.08 36.52
CA GLY A 193 -36.52 -4.77 36.32
C GLY A 193 -37.00 -4.03 35.08
N THR A 194 -38.12 -3.33 35.20
CA THR A 194 -38.45 -2.17 34.36
C THR A 194 -37.43 -1.07 34.60
N GLU A 195 -36.36 -1.03 33.81
CA GLU A 195 -35.49 0.14 33.71
C GLU A 195 -35.63 0.81 32.34
N ASP A 196 -36.23 1.99 32.42
CA ASP A 196 -36.02 3.20 31.63
C ASP A 196 -35.46 3.01 30.21
N ASN A 197 -36.39 2.98 29.26
CA ASN A 197 -36.14 2.89 27.83
C ASN A 197 -35.68 4.25 27.27
N ARG A 198 -34.56 4.77 27.80
CA ARG A 198 -33.77 5.79 27.08
C ARG A 198 -33.22 5.11 25.85
N GLN A 199 -33.74 5.49 24.69
CA GLN A 199 -33.20 5.17 23.38
C GLN A 199 -31.69 5.46 23.34
N ARG A 200 -30.89 4.46 23.71
CA ARG A 200 -29.50 4.33 23.30
C ARG A 200 -29.55 4.08 21.79
N VAL A 201 -29.66 5.17 21.03
CA VAL A 201 -29.05 5.22 19.71
C VAL A 201 -27.64 4.72 19.97
N LYS A 202 -27.33 3.50 19.48
CA LYS A 202 -25.98 2.95 19.59
C LYS A 202 -25.10 3.91 18.79
N SER A 203 -24.53 4.87 19.50
CA SER A 203 -23.46 5.73 19.03
C SER A 203 -22.33 4.78 18.70
N TYR A 204 -22.29 4.31 17.45
CA TYR A 204 -21.16 3.59 16.94
C TYR A 204 -19.97 4.56 17.07
N PRO A 205 -18.91 4.22 17.82
CA PRO A 205 -17.72 5.03 17.79
C PRO A 205 -17.29 5.13 16.33
N SER A 206 -16.94 6.34 15.91
CA SER A 206 -16.43 6.69 14.58
C SER A 206 -15.22 5.87 14.11
N GLN A 207 -14.78 4.89 14.90
CA GLN A 207 -13.72 3.93 14.59
C GLN A 207 -14.17 2.79 13.65
N LEU A 208 -15.47 2.49 13.49
CA LEU A 208 -15.87 1.41 12.58
C LEU A 208 -15.89 1.83 11.09
N LEU A 209 -15.86 3.15 10.80
CA LEU A 209 -15.58 3.63 9.45
C LEU A 209 -14.08 3.49 9.08
N PHE A 210 -13.19 3.35 10.07
CA PHE A 210 -11.76 3.15 9.85
C PHE A 210 -11.37 1.72 9.47
N LEU A 211 -12.24 0.72 9.67
CA LEU A 211 -11.89 -0.68 9.42
C LEU A 211 -12.13 -1.15 7.98
N ILE A 212 -12.91 -0.41 7.18
CA ILE A 212 -12.99 -0.64 5.72
C ILE A 212 -12.05 0.35 4.96
N ALA A 213 -11.66 1.46 5.58
CA ALA A 213 -10.61 2.38 5.11
C ALA A 213 -9.22 2.06 5.72
N GLY A 214 -9.07 0.87 6.30
CA GLY A 214 -7.96 0.48 7.17
C GLY A 214 -6.72 0.03 6.42
N SER A 215 -6.13 0.92 5.63
CA SER A 215 -4.69 0.96 5.32
C SER A 215 -4.45 2.21 4.48
N PHE A 216 -3.53 3.07 4.91
CA PHE A 216 -3.15 4.34 4.28
C PHE A 216 -4.07 5.55 4.52
N TRP A 217 -4.20 5.94 5.79
CA TRP A 217 -4.27 7.38 6.12
C TRP A 217 -2.82 7.91 6.16
N TRP A 218 -2.48 8.81 5.25
CA TRP A 218 -1.37 9.73 5.51
C TRP A 218 -1.75 10.56 6.73
N ASN A 219 -0.81 10.78 7.66
CA ASN A 219 -0.97 11.73 8.75
C ASN A 219 -1.17 13.13 8.16
N VAL A 220 -2.43 13.47 7.88
CA VAL A 220 -2.88 14.83 7.61
C VAL A 220 -3.37 15.35 8.95
N THR A 221 -2.56 16.19 9.60
CA THR A 221 -3.03 17.01 10.71
C THR A 221 -4.18 17.88 10.20
N PRO A 222 -5.36 17.86 10.85
CA PRO A 222 -6.45 18.76 10.47
C PRO A 222 -6.02 20.19 10.74
N GLY A 223 -5.65 20.91 9.68
CA GLY A 223 -5.60 22.36 9.70
C GLY A 223 -7.03 22.88 9.79
N THR A 224 -7.34 23.51 10.93
CA THR A 224 -8.44 24.43 11.22
C THR A 224 -9.72 24.27 10.36
N ALA A 225 -10.72 23.65 10.99
CA ALA A 225 -12.04 23.37 10.45
C ALA A 225 -12.73 24.58 9.80
N ALA A 226 -13.08 24.44 8.53
CA ALA A 226 -14.33 24.98 8.01
C ALA A 226 -15.38 23.87 8.18
N THR A 227 -16.34 24.08 9.09
CA THR A 227 -17.54 23.24 9.22
C THR A 227 -18.42 23.43 7.99
N GLY A 228 -18.10 22.72 6.91
CA GLY A 228 -19.00 22.51 5.79
C GLY A 228 -19.69 21.17 5.97
N GLU A 229 -20.89 21.16 6.55
CA GLU A 229 -21.78 20.01 6.44
C GLU A 229 -22.00 19.73 4.94
N CYS A 230 -21.71 18.50 4.50
CA CYS A 230 -22.11 18.03 3.19
C CYS A 230 -23.65 17.96 3.16
N SER A 231 -24.28 19.08 2.78
CA SER A 231 -25.72 19.18 2.55
C SER A 231 -26.10 18.55 1.21
#